data_AF-A0A0K1ECX3-F1
#
_entry.id   AF-A0A0K1ECX3-F1
#
_cell.length_a   1.000
_cell.length_b   1.000
_cell.length_c   1.000
_cell.angle_alpha   90.00
_cell.angle_beta   90.00
_cell.angle_gamma   90.00
#
_symmetry.space_group_name_H-M   'P 1'
#
loop_
_entity.id
_entity.type
_entity.pdbx_description
1 polymer ?
#
loop_
_entity_poly.entity_id
_entity_poly.type
_entity_poly.pdbx_seq_one_letter_code
_entity_poly.pdbx_strand_id
1 'polypeptide(L)'
;MTIRSRHIHTIRIDVPQQLSRSFLYVCAEDTHWDPWWQTLYQYLLKWAPSVQEWRQDEDTFYGRPVLTDEERLDVFRFLRSAPAEVIASHNTLRHAVALTAELVKRTELLYVSAMVSPTAN
;
A
#
# COMPACT_ATOMS: atom_id res chain seq x y z
N MET A 1 24.33 12.01 11.14
CA MET A 1 22.87 12.15 11.17
C MET A 1 22.26 10.78 10.92
N THR A 2 21.76 10.14 11.98
CA THR A 2 21.13 8.82 11.90
C THR A 2 19.66 9.03 11.53
N ILE A 3 19.22 8.53 10.39
CA ILE A 3 17.84 8.68 9.93
C ILE A 3 16.93 7.98 10.95
N ARG A 4 16.11 8.77 11.65
CA ARG A 4 15.05 8.27 12.53
C ARG A 4 14.08 7.46 11.68
N SER A 5 13.65 6.32 12.22
CA SER A 5 12.72 5.38 11.62
C SER A 5 11.55 6.11 10.94
N ARG A 6 11.48 6.05 9.61
CA ARG A 6 10.37 6.64 8.85
C ARG A 6 9.11 5.83 9.13
N HIS A 7 8.10 6.46 9.72
CA HIS A 7 6.83 5.81 10.04
C HIS A 7 5.89 5.89 8.83
N ILE A 8 5.68 4.76 8.17
CA ILE A 8 4.79 4.64 7.02
C ILE A 8 3.35 4.76 7.55
N HIS A 9 2.65 5.85 7.25
CA HIS A 9 1.26 6.01 7.72
C HIS A 9 0.26 5.47 6.69
N THR A 10 0.60 5.53 5.39
CA THR A 10 -0.30 5.10 4.32
C THR A 10 0.47 4.33 3.26
N ILE A 11 -0.14 3.23 2.81
CA ILE A 11 0.29 2.44 1.66
C ILE A 11 -0.84 2.52 0.63
N ARG A 12 -0.51 2.98 -0.57
CA ARG A 12 -1.46 3.05 -1.69
C ARG A 12 -1.13 1.94 -2.69
N ILE A 13 -2.15 1.19 -3.08
CA ILE A 13 -2.11 0.22 -4.17
C ILE A 13 -2.78 0.84 -5.38
N ASP A 14 -2.05 0.98 -6.48
CA ASP A 14 -2.57 1.42 -7.77
C ASP A 14 -3.26 0.25 -8.46
N VAL A 15 -4.59 0.24 -8.48
CA VAL A 15 -5.40 -0.82 -9.10
C VAL A 15 -5.72 -0.41 -10.54
N PRO A 16 -5.11 -1.04 -11.55
CA PRO A 16 -5.35 -0.69 -12.95
C PRO A 16 -6.76 -1.12 -13.39
N GLN A 17 -7.44 -0.22 -14.08
CA GLN A 17 -8.63 -0.52 -14.87
C GLN A 17 -8.28 -0.49 -16.36
N GLN A 18 -9.21 -0.89 -17.24
CA GLN A 18 -8.96 -0.90 -18.69
C GLN A 18 -8.51 0.47 -19.21
N LEU A 19 -9.09 1.57 -18.72
CA LEU A 19 -8.85 2.93 -19.20
C LEU A 19 -8.41 3.93 -18.10
N SER A 20 -8.36 3.51 -16.84
CA SER A 20 -8.10 4.38 -15.69
C SER A 20 -7.34 3.64 -14.57
N ARG A 21 -7.09 4.33 -13.45
CA ARG A 21 -6.57 3.73 -12.22
C ARG A 21 -7.50 4.07 -11.07
N SER A 22 -7.72 3.12 -10.19
CA SER A 22 -8.29 3.36 -8.87
C SER A 22 -7.21 3.17 -7.81
N PHE A 23 -7.37 3.85 -6.68
CA PHE A 23 -6.40 3.80 -5.60
C PHE A 23 -7.03 3.15 -4.38
N LEU A 24 -6.36 2.13 -3.85
CA LEU A 24 -6.71 1.53 -2.57
C LEU A 24 -5.72 2.06 -1.54
N TYR A 25 -6.20 2.75 -0.52
CA TYR A 25 -5.39 3.30 0.56
C TYR A 25 -5.51 2.41 1.79
N VAL A 26 -4.36 2.04 2.36
CA VAL A 26 -4.26 1.20 3.55
C VAL A 26 -3.49 2.00 4.59
N CYS A 27 -4.18 2.44 5.63
CA CYS A 27 -3.63 3.32 6.65
C CYS A 27 -3.29 2.55 7.93
N ALA A 28 -2.17 2.91 8.57
CA ALA A 28 -1.72 2.28 9.81
C ALA A 28 -2.66 2.55 11.00
N GLU A 29 -3.25 3.75 11.02
CA GLU A 29 -4.03 4.28 12.15
C GLU A 29 -5.53 3.99 12.05
N ASP A 30 -6.02 3.53 10.89
CA ASP A 30 -7.41 3.17 10.64
C ASP A 30 -7.78 1.80 11.25
N THR A 31 -7.33 1.56 12.48
CA THR A 31 -7.60 0.38 13.31
C THR A 31 -9.08 0.16 13.64
N HIS A 32 -9.96 1.11 13.30
CA HIS A 32 -11.41 0.96 13.38
C HIS A 32 -12.00 0.12 12.23
N TRP A 33 -11.21 -0.09 11.17
CA TRP A 33 -11.58 -0.98 10.07
C TRP A 33 -11.28 -2.42 10.47
N ASP A 34 -12.06 -3.35 9.91
CA ASP A 34 -11.95 -4.81 10.11
C ASP A 34 -10.49 -5.31 10.27
N PRO A 35 -10.21 -6.28 11.18
CA PRO A 35 -8.85 -6.81 11.44
C PRO A 35 -8.06 -7.22 10.19
N TRP A 36 -8.75 -7.55 9.10
CA TRP A 36 -8.13 -7.83 7.82
C TRP A 36 -7.32 -6.65 7.27
N TRP A 37 -7.78 -5.41 7.41
CA TRP A 37 -7.05 -4.22 6.94
C TRP A 37 -5.74 -4.01 7.67
N GLN A 38 -5.71 -4.26 8.97
CA GLN A 38 -4.47 -4.25 9.75
C GLN A 38 -3.51 -5.35 9.26
N THR A 39 -4.04 -6.53 8.98
CA THR A 39 -3.24 -7.65 8.44
C THR A 39 -2.69 -7.32 7.05
N LEU A 40 -3.49 -6.71 6.18
CA LEU A 40 -3.05 -6.22 4.88
C LEU A 40 -1.92 -5.20 5.02
N TYR A 41 -2.09 -4.21 5.91
CA TYR A 41 -1.07 -3.19 6.16
C TYR A 41 0.26 -3.84 6.55
N GLN A 42 0.26 -4.71 7.57
CA GLN A 42 1.47 -5.41 8.03
C GLN A 42 2.09 -6.28 6.93
N TYR A 43 1.26 -6.94 6.13
CA TYR A 43 1.71 -7.76 5.01
C TYR A 43 2.42 -6.92 3.93
N LEU A 44 1.89 -5.73 3.61
CA LEU A 44 2.49 -4.84 2.60
C LEU A 44 3.84 -4.26 3.04
N LEU A 45 4.09 -4.11 4.35
CA LEU A 45 5.38 -3.62 4.86
C LEU A 45 6.60 -4.45 4.42
N LYS A 46 6.41 -5.69 3.95
CA LYS A 46 7.47 -6.52 3.36
C LYS A 46 8.21 -5.84 2.20
N TRP A 47 7.51 -4.98 1.45
CA TRP A 47 8.06 -4.23 0.33
C TRP A 47 8.28 -2.75 0.66
N ALA A 48 8.35 -2.41 1.95
CA ALA A 48 8.67 -1.04 2.34
C ALA A 48 10.02 -0.61 1.73
N PRO A 49 10.09 0.56 1.07
CA PRO A 49 11.31 1.01 0.44
C PRO A 49 12.42 1.21 1.49
N SER A 50 13.64 0.83 1.12
CA SER A 50 14.83 1.11 1.91
C SER A 50 15.02 2.62 2.06
N VAL A 51 15.77 3.03 3.09
CA VAL A 51 15.96 4.45 3.42
C VAL A 51 16.45 5.30 2.25
N GLN A 52 17.21 4.72 1.31
CA GLN A 52 17.76 5.42 0.16
C GLN A 52 16.75 5.62 -0.99
N GLU A 53 15.66 4.85 -1.01
CA GLU A 53 14.66 4.85 -2.09
C GLU A 53 13.52 5.87 -1.87
N TRP A 54 13.45 6.45 -0.67
CA TRP A 54 12.48 7.50 -0.37
C TRP A 54 12.87 8.82 -1.03
N ARG A 55 11.87 9.46 -1.60
CA ARG A 55 11.93 10.83 -2.11
C ARG A 55 11.14 11.73 -1.17
N GLN A 56 11.50 13.01 -1.15
CA GLN A 56 10.77 14.03 -0.41
C GLN A 56 10.12 14.98 -1.43
N ASP A 57 8.84 15.26 -1.22
CA ASP A 57 8.10 16.31 -1.91
C ASP A 57 7.46 17.19 -0.84
N GLU A 58 7.86 18.46 -0.82
CA GLU A 58 7.56 19.42 0.26
C GLU A 58 7.84 18.80 1.65
N ASP A 59 6.78 18.56 2.44
CA ASP A 59 6.85 18.00 3.79
C ASP A 59 6.56 16.50 3.86
N THR A 60 6.36 15.84 2.71
CA THR A 60 5.96 14.42 2.63
C THR A 60 7.06 13.55 2.04
N PHE A 61 7.34 12.43 2.71
CA PHE A 61 8.23 11.41 2.18
C PHE A 61 7.42 10.34 1.48
N TYR A 62 7.82 9.97 0.27
CA TYR A 62 7.20 8.88 -0.47
C TYR A 62 8.22 7.94 -1.09
N GLY A 63 7.86 6.67 -1.18
CA GLY A 63 8.69 5.63 -1.80
C GLY A 63 7.86 4.76 -2.73
N ARG A 64 8.46 4.36 -3.85
CA ARG A 64 7.82 3.53 -4.88
C ARG A 64 8.73 2.33 -5.17
N PRO A 65 8.61 1.23 -4.42
CA PRO A 65 9.40 0.04 -4.71
C PRO A 65 9.02 -0.52 -6.08
N VAL A 66 9.99 -1.05 -6.79
CA VAL A 66 9.74 -1.78 -8.04
C VAL A 66 9.46 -3.23 -7.69
N LEU A 67 8.19 -3.63 -7.77
CA LEU A 67 7.81 -5.03 -7.60
C LEU A 67 8.15 -5.85 -8.85
N THR A 68 8.48 -7.12 -8.65
CA THR A 68 8.48 -8.16 -9.66
C THR A 68 7.05 -8.62 -9.97
N ASP A 69 6.86 -9.32 -11.09
CA ASP A 69 5.53 -9.85 -11.44
C ASP A 69 5.01 -10.86 -10.41
N GLU A 70 5.90 -11.65 -9.81
CA GLU A 70 5.55 -12.62 -8.75
C GLU A 70 5.07 -11.91 -7.48
N GLU A 71 5.75 -10.83 -7.06
CA GLU A 71 5.34 -10.05 -5.89
C GLU A 71 4.02 -9.33 -6.12
N ARG A 72 3.80 -8.78 -7.33
CA ARG A 72 2.48 -8.21 -7.70
C ARG A 72 1.39 -9.25 -7.60
N LEU A 73 1.63 -10.47 -8.11
CA LEU A 73 0.67 -11.57 -7.99
C LEU A 73 0.42 -11.97 -6.54
N ASP A 74 1.44 -11.95 -5.68
CA ASP A 74 1.30 -12.29 -4.26
C ASP A 74 0.46 -11.25 -3.52
N VAL A 75 0.66 -9.95 -3.79
CA VAL A 75 -0.20 -8.88 -3.26
C VAL A 75 -1.66 -9.13 -3.63
N PHE A 76 -1.96 -9.43 -4.89
CA PHE A 76 -3.35 -9.68 -5.30
C PHE A 76 -3.92 -10.99 -4.79
N ARG A 77 -3.08 -12.01 -4.56
CA ARG A 77 -3.49 -13.23 -3.86
C ARG A 77 -3.95 -12.90 -2.44
N PHE A 78 -3.22 -12.04 -1.74
CA PHE A 78 -3.63 -11.55 -0.42
C PHE A 78 -4.92 -10.72 -0.50
N LEU A 79 -5.05 -9.80 -1.47
CA LEU A 79 -6.29 -9.02 -1.62
C LEU A 79 -7.52 -9.93 -1.84
N ARG A 80 -7.36 -11.03 -2.58
CA ARG A 80 -8.42 -12.02 -2.83
C ARG A 80 -8.78 -12.87 -1.61
N SER A 81 -7.96 -12.87 -0.55
CA SER A 81 -8.30 -13.56 0.71
C SER A 81 -9.13 -12.70 1.66
N ALA A 82 -9.47 -11.46 1.26
CA ALA A 82 -10.35 -10.60 2.04
C ALA A 82 -11.71 -11.28 2.33
N PRO A 83 -12.28 -11.08 3.53
CA PRO A 83 -13.63 -11.51 3.84
C PRO A 83 -14.65 -10.95 2.83
N ALA A 84 -15.70 -11.71 2.54
CA ALA A 84 -16.70 -11.33 1.53
C ALA A 84 -17.39 -10.00 1.89
N GLU A 85 -17.61 -9.72 3.18
CA GLU A 85 -18.21 -8.48 3.66
C GLU A 85 -17.29 -7.27 3.42
N VAL A 86 -15.98 -7.46 3.56
CA VAL A 86 -14.97 -6.44 3.28
C VAL A 86 -14.91 -6.13 1.78
N ILE A 87 -14.94 -7.16 0.93
CA ILE A 87 -15.01 -6.99 -0.54
C ILE A 87 -16.31 -6.31 -0.96
N ALA A 88 -17.43 -6.69 -0.35
CA ALA A 88 -18.74 -6.11 -0.64
C ALA A 88 -18.83 -4.64 -0.24
N SER A 89 -18.21 -4.25 0.88
CA SER A 89 -18.24 -2.87 1.39
C SER A 89 -17.25 -1.92 0.69
N HIS A 90 -16.21 -2.43 0.03
CA HIS A 90 -15.16 -1.60 -0.57
C HIS A 90 -15.06 -1.72 -2.10
N ASN A 91 -15.49 -0.68 -2.84
CA ASN A 91 -15.56 -0.70 -4.31
C ASN A 91 -14.20 -0.98 -4.99
N THR A 92 -13.14 -0.27 -4.59
CA THR A 92 -11.80 -0.49 -5.19
C THR A 92 -11.27 -1.89 -4.94
N LEU A 93 -11.47 -2.45 -3.74
CA LEU A 93 -11.07 -3.82 -3.44
C LEU A 93 -11.83 -4.83 -4.30
N ARG A 94 -13.15 -4.62 -4.49
CA ARG A 94 -13.96 -5.45 -5.38
C ARG A 94 -13.42 -5.50 -6.81
N HIS A 95 -12.95 -4.37 -7.33
CA HIS A 95 -12.27 -4.34 -8.62
C HIS A 95 -10.90 -5.02 -8.58
N ALA A 96 -10.13 -4.80 -7.52
CA ALA A 96 -8.79 -5.38 -7.37
C ALA A 96 -8.84 -6.91 -7.39
N VAL A 97 -9.74 -7.53 -6.61
CA VAL A 97 -9.83 -9.00 -6.52
C VAL A 97 -10.25 -9.66 -7.84
N ALA A 98 -10.95 -8.92 -8.71
CA ALA A 98 -11.42 -9.37 -10.02
C ALA A 98 -10.41 -9.15 -11.16
N LEU A 99 -9.23 -8.58 -10.89
CA LEU A 99 -8.25 -8.34 -11.95
C LEU A 99 -7.70 -9.64 -12.55
N THR A 100 -7.46 -9.62 -13.86
CA THR A 100 -6.73 -10.67 -14.57
C THR A 100 -5.24 -10.59 -14.27
N ALA A 101 -4.50 -11.70 -14.46
CA ALA A 101 -3.06 -11.73 -14.23
C ALA A 101 -2.29 -10.67 -15.05
N GLU A 102 -2.74 -10.37 -16.27
CA GLU A 102 -2.11 -9.36 -17.12
C GLU A 102 -2.29 -7.94 -16.57
N LEU A 103 -3.47 -7.62 -16.02
CA LEU A 103 -3.69 -6.32 -15.40
C LEU A 103 -2.92 -6.19 -14.09
N VAL A 104 -2.77 -7.28 -13.32
CA VAL A 104 -1.98 -7.27 -12.07
C VAL A 104 -0.55 -6.78 -12.29
N LYS A 105 0.07 -7.11 -13.43
CA LYS A 105 1.44 -6.67 -13.78
C LYS A 105 1.60 -5.14 -13.87
N ARG A 106 0.50 -4.40 -14.07
CA ARG A 106 0.50 -2.93 -14.17
C ARG A 106 0.32 -2.24 -12.82
N THR A 107 0.25 -3.00 -11.73
CA THR A 107 0.06 -2.47 -10.38
C THR A 107 1.36 -1.92 -9.81
N GLU A 108 1.23 -0.83 -9.08
CA GLU A 108 2.32 -0.16 -8.37
C GLU A 108 1.92 0.03 -6.90
N LEU A 109 2.92 0.09 -6.03
CA LEU A 109 2.75 0.48 -4.64
C LEU A 109 3.39 1.85 -4.42
N LEU A 110 2.73 2.67 -3.61
CA LEU A 110 3.26 3.93 -3.10
C LEU A 110 3.18 3.90 -1.58
N TYR A 111 4.32 4.13 -0.93
CA TYR A 111 4.43 4.25 0.51
C TYR A 111 4.56 5.72 0.86
N VAL A 112 3.82 6.16 1.86
CA VAL A 112 3.84 7.55 2.34
C VAL A 112 4.24 7.54 3.81
N SER A 113 5.22 8.36 4.14
CA SER A 113 5.72 8.58 5.50
C SER A 113 5.65 10.06 5.82
N ALA A 114 5.17 10.39 7.03
CA ALA A 114 5.35 11.73 7.58
C ALA A 114 6.74 11.78 8.23
N MET A 115 7.36 12.96 8.33
CA MET A 115 8.44 13.11 9.30
C MET A 115 7.84 12.94 10.69
N VAL A 116 8.39 12.03 11.48
CA VAL A 116 8.30 12.18 12.93
C VAL A 116 9.16 13.40 13.24
N SER A 117 8.54 14.56 13.41
CA SER A 117 9.23 15.74 13.95
C SER A 117 10.06 15.27 15.13
N PRO A 118 11.36 15.64 15.22
CA PRO A 118 12.07 15.40 16.44
C PRO A 118 11.28 16.08 17.55
N THR A 119 10.82 15.32 18.54
CA THR A 119 10.48 15.90 19.82
C THR A 119 11.68 16.75 20.23
N ALA A 120 11.47 18.06 20.22
CA ALA A 120 12.44 19.02 20.70
C ALA A 120 12.63 18.68 22.19
N ASN A 121 13.82 18.19 22.54
CA ASN A 121 14.29 18.20 23.91
C ASN A 121 14.76 19.61 24.25
#